data_AF-A0A7X3W8F4-F1
#
_entry.id   AF-A0A7X3W8F4-F1
#
_cell.length_a   1.000
_cell.length_b   1.000
_cell.length_c   1.000
_cell.angle_alpha   90.00
_cell.angle_beta   90.00
_cell.angle_gamma   90.00
#
_symmetry.space_group_name_H-M   'P 1'
#
loop_
_entity.id
_entity.type
_entity.pdbx_description
1 polymer ?
#
loop_
_entity_poly.entity_id
_entity_poly.type
_entity_poly.pdbx_seq_one_letter_code
_entity_poly.pdbx_strand_id
1 'polypeptide(L)'
;MTSMLRGLIAFTTTLSLFVLFSCGKDGPTEPPAQVPATINLSSYEVSLTAVGQMIQITATVLDQESRIIPGASVTWSSSNPNVARIDPGGTVTAASNGSAQITASFDQARATASVSVRQEPASIAITPASATLTTVGETVQLEAVVYDSGDTVIPGATIVWTSSLPAVATVGANGLVTAVSDGTTQINAASGTATMVATVSVFFPPEAFSITLDISSATLTEVGQTLQLAAKVYDIDGEAIPGAPVTWSSSNPAVATVDETGLVTAVFNGTTQITATSGDARESARISVDISGTGPRPSVDREALIAFYNETGGPDWTNRSNWVSNTPIGTWYGVSADGDGRVVGLRLRDNNLSGSMPADLRHLGELKTMDLGLNRLTGGLPPELGHLLKLAELSLDGNQLTGSIPAELADMVNLVSLNLGANRISGGIPPELGRLGRLKAMHLQENDLTGGIPPELGRLTALETIRLDNNRLSGAVSPAFGQWTRLTHLGLHDNQLTGTIPPELGQLTSLVGFELHNNQLSGGVPSELGHLTTMRSLHLRNNRGMAGPLPLSLTGVSLTSLSLDSTQLCVPPDSAFQTWLARIAEVSGVTECSP
;
A
#
# COMPACT_ATOMS: atom_id res chain seq x y z
N MET A 1 -13.69 43.32 -46.72
CA MET A 1 -13.43 44.59 -47.43
C MET A 1 -13.08 44.23 -48.86
N THR A 2 -13.97 44.42 -49.84
CA THR A 2 -14.08 45.65 -50.67
C THR A 2 -12.71 46.08 -51.22
N SER A 3 -12.50 46.37 -52.49
CA SER A 3 -13.33 46.52 -53.68
C SER A 3 -12.37 46.92 -54.81
N MET A 4 -12.73 46.70 -56.09
CA MET A 4 -12.68 47.66 -57.21
C MET A 4 -11.32 48.37 -57.53
N LEU A 5 -10.89 48.70 -58.75
CA LEU A 5 -11.58 49.24 -59.92
C LEU A 5 -10.51 49.59 -60.99
N ARG A 6 -10.89 49.51 -62.30
CA ARG A 6 -10.50 50.38 -63.46
C ARG A 6 -9.00 50.52 -63.83
N GLY A 7 -8.60 50.80 -65.07
CA GLY A 7 -9.24 51.25 -66.32
C GLY A 7 -8.14 51.32 -67.41
N LEU A 8 -8.42 51.04 -68.69
CA LEU A 8 -8.89 51.94 -69.77
C LEU A 8 -7.75 52.56 -70.63
N ILE A 9 -7.96 52.58 -71.96
CA ILE A 9 -7.43 53.53 -73.00
C ILE A 9 -6.08 53.14 -73.66
N ALA A 10 -5.79 53.22 -74.98
CA ALA A 10 -6.35 53.83 -76.20
C ALA A 10 -5.86 53.06 -77.45
N PHE A 11 -6.64 52.91 -78.54
CA PHE A 11 -6.58 53.66 -79.84
C PHE A 11 -5.17 53.77 -80.47
N THR A 12 -4.93 53.41 -81.74
CA THR A 12 -5.36 54.19 -82.93
C THR A 12 -5.49 53.37 -84.24
N THR A 13 -6.27 53.97 -85.14
CA THR A 13 -6.82 53.61 -86.47
C THR A 13 -5.91 53.88 -87.68
N THR A 14 -6.20 53.26 -88.84
CA THR A 14 -6.35 53.84 -90.22
C THR A 14 -6.62 52.67 -91.20
N LEU A 15 -7.80 52.44 -91.82
CA LEU A 15 -8.47 53.10 -92.99
C LEU A 15 -7.48 53.44 -94.13
N SER A 16 -7.64 53.14 -95.43
CA SER A 16 -8.71 52.68 -96.34
C SER A 16 -7.98 52.09 -97.57
N LEU A 17 -8.56 51.35 -98.52
CA LEU A 17 -9.44 51.88 -99.57
C LEU A 17 -9.81 50.74 -100.54
N PHE A 18 -11.12 50.58 -100.76
CA PHE A 18 -11.69 49.75 -101.83
C PHE A 18 -11.58 50.48 -103.18
N VAL A 19 -11.19 49.77 -104.24
CA VAL A 19 -11.61 50.10 -105.60
C VAL A 19 -12.02 48.81 -106.31
N LEU A 20 -13.32 48.73 -106.60
CA LEU A 20 -13.93 47.80 -107.55
C LEU A 20 -13.67 48.30 -108.97
N PHE A 21 -13.24 47.41 -109.86
CA PHE A 21 -13.54 47.52 -111.29
C PHE A 21 -13.80 46.15 -111.91
N SER A 22 -14.67 46.19 -112.92
CA SER A 22 -15.51 45.12 -113.45
C SER A 22 -14.83 44.29 -114.56
N CYS A 23 -15.26 43.03 -114.64
CA CYS A 23 -15.38 42.12 -115.79
C CYS A 23 -14.31 42.10 -116.90
N GLY A 24 -13.67 40.94 -117.06
CA GLY A 24 -13.02 40.50 -118.29
C GLY A 24 -12.98 38.98 -118.33
N LYS A 25 -13.80 38.39 -119.20
CA LYS A 25 -13.79 36.95 -119.51
C LYS A 25 -12.43 36.60 -120.10
N ASP A 26 -11.67 35.77 -119.41
CA ASP A 26 -10.79 34.74 -119.94
C ASP A 26 -10.26 33.96 -118.74
N GLY A 27 -10.73 32.72 -118.58
CA GLY A 27 -10.21 31.83 -117.55
C GLY A 27 -8.76 31.47 -117.87
N PRO A 28 -7.78 31.72 -116.99
CA PRO A 28 -6.49 31.09 -117.09
C PRO A 28 -6.63 29.67 -116.53
N THR A 29 -6.24 28.71 -117.36
CA THR A 29 -5.88 27.34 -117.00
C THR A 29 -5.26 27.26 -115.60
N GLU A 30 -5.80 26.38 -114.76
CA GLU A 30 -5.24 26.01 -113.46
C GLU A 30 -3.72 25.75 -113.59
N PRO A 31 -2.86 26.42 -112.79
CA PRO A 31 -1.43 26.20 -112.86
C PRO A 31 -1.12 24.74 -112.51
N PRO A 32 -0.14 24.10 -113.16
CA PRO A 32 0.22 22.71 -112.87
C PRO A 32 0.55 22.58 -111.38
N ALA A 33 0.03 21.53 -110.75
CA ALA A 33 0.32 21.21 -109.36
C ALA A 33 1.84 21.24 -109.11
N GLN A 34 2.29 22.09 -108.19
CA GLN A 34 3.71 22.18 -107.83
C GLN A 34 4.14 20.84 -107.22
N VAL A 35 5.09 20.16 -107.86
CA VAL A 35 5.65 18.89 -107.36
C VAL A 35 6.72 19.24 -106.31
N PRO A 36 6.58 18.77 -105.05
CA PRO A 36 7.57 19.04 -104.01
C PRO A 36 8.89 18.32 -104.31
N ALA A 37 10.01 19.01 -104.06
CA ALA A 37 11.35 18.49 -104.30
C ALA A 37 12.13 18.21 -103.01
N THR A 38 12.11 19.14 -102.05
CA THR A 38 12.92 19.03 -100.82
C THR A 38 12.19 19.61 -99.60
N ILE A 39 12.63 19.20 -98.41
CA ILE A 39 12.18 19.75 -97.11
C ILE A 39 13.41 20.26 -96.35
N ASN A 40 13.36 21.49 -95.83
CA ASN A 40 14.38 22.04 -94.95
C ASN A 40 13.88 22.10 -93.51
N LEU A 41 14.68 21.61 -92.57
CA LEU A 41 14.39 21.66 -91.13
C LEU A 41 15.10 22.84 -90.45
N SER A 42 14.49 23.39 -89.39
CA SER A 42 15.14 24.44 -88.56
C SER A 42 16.31 23.94 -87.72
N SER A 43 16.37 22.63 -87.44
CA SER A 43 17.54 21.97 -86.88
C SER A 43 17.63 20.54 -87.39
N TYR A 44 18.84 20.06 -87.60
CA TYR A 44 19.14 18.66 -87.98
C TYR A 44 19.69 17.84 -86.81
N GLU A 45 20.10 18.49 -85.73
CA GLU A 45 20.66 17.86 -84.53
C GLU A 45 20.08 18.54 -83.28
N VAL A 46 19.52 17.77 -82.36
CA VAL A 46 18.86 18.25 -81.15
C VAL A 46 19.32 17.42 -79.96
N SER A 47 19.76 18.10 -78.90
CA SER A 47 20.13 17.47 -77.62
C SER A 47 19.20 17.95 -76.52
N LEU A 48 18.52 17.03 -75.85
CA LEU A 48 17.62 17.28 -74.71
C LEU A 48 18.20 16.62 -73.46
N THR A 49 18.19 17.34 -72.33
CA THR A 49 18.84 16.96 -71.06
C THR A 49 17.86 16.64 -69.94
N ALA A 50 16.55 16.68 -70.20
CA ALA A 50 15.52 16.26 -69.25
C ALA A 50 14.33 15.61 -69.96
N VAL A 51 13.70 14.64 -69.30
CA VAL A 51 12.43 14.06 -69.75
C VAL A 51 11.34 15.12 -69.65
N GLY A 52 10.45 15.18 -70.66
CA GLY A 52 9.45 16.24 -70.79
C GLY A 52 9.97 17.55 -71.38
N GLN A 53 11.29 17.70 -71.58
CA GLN A 53 11.84 18.87 -72.28
C GLN A 53 11.30 18.92 -73.71
N MET A 54 10.81 20.09 -74.11
CA MET A 54 10.22 20.32 -75.42
C MET A 54 11.08 21.26 -76.27
N ILE A 55 11.11 21.01 -77.58
CA ILE A 55 11.72 21.90 -78.57
C ILE A 55 10.93 21.88 -79.87
N GLN A 56 10.83 23.03 -80.53
CA GLN A 56 10.12 23.15 -81.79
C GLN A 56 11.06 22.90 -82.98
N ILE A 57 10.69 21.98 -83.87
CA ILE A 57 11.31 21.81 -85.19
C ILE A 57 10.30 22.24 -86.25
N THR A 58 10.69 23.19 -87.10
CA THR A 58 9.86 23.65 -88.22
C THR A 58 10.39 23.08 -89.53
N ALA A 59 9.49 22.81 -90.47
CA ALA A 59 9.81 22.27 -91.79
C ALA A 59 9.29 23.21 -92.88
N THR A 60 10.13 23.52 -93.87
CA THR A 60 9.77 24.32 -95.04
C THR A 60 9.84 23.44 -96.29
N VAL A 61 8.73 23.32 -97.03
CA VAL A 61 8.64 22.52 -98.26
C VAL A 61 8.95 23.39 -99.48
N LEU A 62 9.83 22.90 -100.35
CA LEU A 62 10.31 23.62 -101.53
C LEU A 62 9.98 22.84 -102.82
N ASP A 63 9.63 23.56 -103.90
CA ASP A 63 9.47 23.01 -105.25
C ASP A 63 10.84 22.75 -105.94
N GLN A 64 10.83 22.22 -107.17
CA GLN A 64 12.04 21.91 -107.94
C GLN A 64 12.91 23.15 -108.25
N GLU A 65 12.34 24.34 -108.18
CA GLU A 65 13.06 25.61 -108.34
C GLU A 65 13.40 26.28 -106.99
N SER A 66 13.32 25.53 -105.87
CA SER A 66 13.60 25.99 -104.51
C SER A 66 12.67 27.11 -104.01
N ARG A 67 11.44 27.20 -104.52
CA ARG A 67 10.42 28.14 -104.03
C ARG A 67 9.55 27.47 -102.97
N ILE A 68 9.14 28.23 -101.96
CA ILE A 68 8.26 27.74 -100.89
C ILE A 68 6.91 27.36 -101.49
N ILE A 69 6.39 26.19 -101.12
CA ILE A 69 5.02 25.78 -101.42
C ILE A 69 4.11 26.28 -100.28
N PRO A 70 3.37 27.39 -100.45
CA PRO A 70 2.56 27.96 -99.38
C PRO A 70 1.40 27.03 -98.99
N GLY A 71 1.21 26.80 -97.69
CA GLY A 71 0.14 25.93 -97.16
C GLY A 71 0.49 24.44 -97.11
N ALA A 72 1.72 24.04 -97.43
CA ALA A 72 2.15 22.65 -97.36
C ALA A 72 2.06 22.11 -95.91
N SER A 73 1.25 21.06 -95.71
CA SER A 73 1.05 20.42 -94.41
C SER A 73 1.96 19.21 -94.26
N VAL A 74 3.10 19.39 -93.57
CA VAL A 74 4.08 18.34 -93.33
C VAL A 74 3.55 17.32 -92.33
N THR A 75 3.76 16.03 -92.62
CA THR A 75 3.50 14.94 -91.65
C THR A 75 4.80 14.62 -90.91
N TRP A 76 4.73 14.58 -89.58
CA TRP A 76 5.85 14.26 -88.72
C TRP A 76 5.80 12.81 -88.22
N SER A 77 6.97 12.19 -88.11
CA SER A 77 7.11 10.86 -87.51
C SER A 77 8.40 10.77 -86.70
N SER A 78 8.40 9.95 -85.66
CA SER A 78 9.59 9.61 -84.86
C SER A 78 9.96 8.15 -85.09
N SER A 79 11.24 7.87 -85.29
CA SER A 79 11.74 6.50 -85.37
C SER A 79 11.67 5.74 -84.04
N ASN A 80 11.60 6.47 -82.91
CA ASN A 80 11.45 5.90 -81.58
C ASN A 80 10.65 6.85 -80.66
N PRO A 81 9.31 6.76 -80.67
CA PRO A 81 8.44 7.58 -79.82
C PRO A 81 8.62 7.37 -78.31
N ASN A 82 9.30 6.30 -77.89
CA ASN A 82 9.63 6.09 -76.47
C ASN A 82 10.79 6.98 -76.02
N VAL A 83 11.65 7.43 -76.95
CA VAL A 83 12.78 8.34 -76.68
C VAL A 83 12.38 9.78 -76.94
N ALA A 84 11.81 10.07 -78.10
CA ALA A 84 11.34 11.42 -78.44
C ALA A 84 10.02 11.35 -79.22
N ARG A 85 8.99 12.01 -78.70
CA ARG A 85 7.68 12.14 -79.35
C ARG A 85 7.66 13.41 -80.17
N ILE A 86 6.92 13.42 -81.27
CA ILE A 86 6.65 14.63 -82.05
C ILE A 86 5.15 14.77 -82.29
N ASP A 87 4.64 15.97 -82.07
CA ASP A 87 3.24 16.31 -82.36
C ASP A 87 3.05 16.78 -83.82
N PRO A 88 1.80 16.92 -84.31
CA PRO A 88 1.55 17.42 -85.66
C PRO A 88 2.05 18.84 -85.92
N GLY A 89 2.27 19.64 -84.86
CA GLY A 89 2.80 20.99 -84.93
C GLY A 89 4.32 21.07 -85.07
N GLY A 90 5.04 19.95 -84.92
CA GLY A 90 6.50 19.90 -84.97
C GLY A 90 7.19 20.05 -83.61
N THR A 91 6.44 20.02 -82.50
CA THR A 91 7.03 20.06 -81.15
C THR A 91 7.53 18.67 -80.78
N VAL A 92 8.85 18.56 -80.59
CA VAL A 92 9.50 17.36 -80.08
C VAL A 92 9.49 17.39 -78.55
N THR A 93 9.07 16.31 -77.91
CA THR A 93 9.10 16.12 -76.45
C THR A 93 9.98 14.93 -76.10
N ALA A 94 10.98 15.14 -75.25
CA ALA A 94 11.80 14.06 -74.68
C ALA A 94 10.94 13.12 -73.82
N ALA A 95 11.05 11.82 -74.04
CA ALA A 95 10.29 10.80 -73.32
C ALA A 95 11.18 9.83 -72.52
N SER A 96 12.39 9.50 -73.00
CA SER A 96 13.38 8.73 -72.25
C SER A 96 14.77 8.87 -72.87
N ASN A 97 15.81 8.44 -72.14
CA ASN A 97 17.19 8.48 -72.63
C ASN A 97 17.39 7.60 -73.88
N GLY A 98 18.12 8.12 -74.86
CA GLY A 98 18.43 7.42 -76.10
C GLY A 98 18.50 8.37 -77.29
N SER A 99 18.47 7.80 -78.49
CA SER A 99 18.39 8.57 -79.73
C SER A 99 17.16 8.19 -80.56
N ALA A 100 16.60 9.18 -81.23
CA ALA A 100 15.50 9.05 -82.17
C ALA A 100 15.76 9.92 -83.40
N GLN A 101 15.16 9.55 -84.52
CA GLN A 101 15.19 10.32 -85.76
C GLN A 101 13.79 10.87 -86.01
N ILE A 102 13.68 12.18 -86.18
CA ILE A 102 12.43 12.89 -86.43
C ILE A 102 12.36 13.22 -87.91
N THR A 103 11.38 12.64 -88.62
CA THR A 103 11.25 12.80 -90.07
C THR A 103 10.02 13.61 -90.43
N ALA A 104 10.23 14.72 -91.12
CA ALA A 104 9.22 15.47 -91.86
C ALA A 104 9.00 14.83 -93.23
N SER A 105 7.75 14.60 -93.62
CA SER A 105 7.39 14.08 -94.95
C SER A 105 6.28 14.92 -95.59
N PHE A 106 6.42 15.20 -96.88
CA PHE A 106 5.40 15.82 -97.73
C PHE A 106 5.52 15.20 -99.13
N ASP A 107 4.50 14.46 -99.55
CA ASP A 107 4.54 13.54 -100.71
C ASP A 107 5.79 12.63 -100.71
N GLN A 108 6.69 12.77 -101.70
CA GLN A 108 7.93 12.00 -101.79
C GLN A 108 9.13 12.65 -101.09
N ALA A 109 9.04 13.94 -100.73
CA ALA A 109 10.14 14.65 -100.09
C ALA A 109 10.20 14.29 -98.59
N ARG A 110 11.42 14.05 -98.08
CA ARG A 110 11.67 13.75 -96.67
C ARG A 110 12.91 14.49 -96.17
N ALA A 111 12.87 14.94 -94.92
CA ALA A 111 14.03 15.42 -94.19
C ALA A 111 13.99 14.91 -92.76
N THR A 112 15.15 14.60 -92.20
CA THR A 112 15.28 13.95 -90.90
C THR A 112 16.25 14.71 -90.00
N ALA A 113 15.86 14.91 -88.74
CA ALA A 113 16.71 15.44 -87.68
C ALA A 113 17.00 14.36 -86.64
N SER A 114 18.26 14.29 -86.19
CA SER A 114 18.65 13.45 -85.06
C SER A 114 18.27 14.15 -83.75
N VAL A 115 17.63 13.40 -82.85
CA VAL A 115 17.32 13.83 -81.48
C VAL A 115 18.03 12.88 -80.52
N SER A 116 18.85 13.43 -79.64
CA SER A 116 19.50 12.71 -78.54
C SER A 116 18.94 13.21 -77.21
N VAL A 117 18.47 12.29 -76.38
CA VAL A 117 17.98 12.58 -75.03
C VAL A 117 18.95 11.93 -74.04
N ARG A 118 19.56 12.75 -73.18
CA ARG A 118 20.45 12.30 -72.11
C ARG A 118 20.21 13.13 -70.86
N GLN A 119 19.44 12.58 -69.93
CA GLN A 119 19.15 13.20 -68.64
C GLN A 119 20.45 13.61 -67.93
N GLU A 120 20.50 14.86 -67.48
CA GLU A 120 21.59 15.39 -66.65
C GLU A 120 21.10 15.63 -65.22
N PRO A 121 21.85 15.20 -64.18
CA PRO A 121 21.51 15.47 -62.79
C PRO A 121 21.33 16.96 -62.50
N ALA A 122 20.18 17.35 -61.96
CA ALA A 122 19.87 18.72 -61.53
C ALA A 122 19.67 18.82 -60.02
N SER A 123 19.08 17.81 -59.38
CA SER A 123 18.87 17.79 -57.93
C SER A 123 18.98 16.38 -57.35
N ILE A 124 19.20 16.29 -56.03
CA ILE A 124 19.28 15.03 -55.27
C ILE A 124 18.39 15.16 -54.05
N ALA A 125 17.61 14.12 -53.75
CA ALA A 125 16.93 13.95 -52.46
C ALA A 125 17.58 12.81 -51.68
N ILE A 126 17.92 13.04 -50.41
CA ILE A 126 18.46 12.01 -49.50
C ILE A 126 17.42 11.63 -48.46
N THR A 127 17.26 10.33 -48.19
CA THR A 127 16.38 9.81 -47.13
C THR A 127 17.14 8.82 -46.25
N PRO A 128 17.10 8.97 -44.90
CA PRO A 128 16.62 10.14 -44.18
C PRO A 128 17.55 11.36 -44.33
N ALA A 129 17.02 12.58 -44.17
CA ALA A 129 17.83 13.81 -44.21
C ALA A 129 18.69 14.01 -42.94
N SER A 130 18.37 13.29 -41.86
CA SER A 130 19.20 13.23 -40.66
C SER A 130 19.07 11.88 -39.94
N ALA A 131 20.11 11.51 -39.19
CA ALA A 131 20.14 10.31 -38.36
C ALA A 131 20.95 10.53 -37.07
N THR A 132 20.61 9.77 -36.02
CA THR A 132 21.37 9.73 -34.75
C THR A 132 21.80 8.30 -34.49
N LEU A 133 23.09 8.10 -34.20
CA LEU A 133 23.69 6.81 -33.87
C LEU A 133 24.24 6.87 -32.44
N THR A 134 24.06 5.79 -31.69
CA THR A 134 24.34 5.74 -30.25
C THR A 134 25.32 4.66 -29.82
N THR A 135 25.81 3.86 -30.76
CA THR A 135 26.81 2.80 -30.51
C THR A 135 27.93 2.82 -31.55
N VAL A 136 29.17 2.50 -31.13
CA VAL A 136 30.31 2.41 -32.06
C VAL A 136 30.05 1.30 -33.06
N GLY A 137 30.19 1.59 -34.36
CA GLY A 137 29.90 0.63 -35.42
C GLY A 137 28.41 0.50 -35.78
N GLU A 138 27.51 1.23 -35.13
CA GLU A 138 26.11 1.34 -35.57
C GLU A 138 26.05 1.89 -36.99
N THR A 139 25.05 1.45 -37.76
CA THR A 139 24.94 1.85 -39.16
C THR A 139 23.56 2.40 -39.49
N VAL A 140 23.53 3.38 -40.40
CA VAL A 140 22.31 3.87 -41.03
C VAL A 140 22.48 3.87 -42.54
N GLN A 141 21.49 3.35 -43.25
CA GLN A 141 21.47 3.38 -44.71
C GLN A 141 20.87 4.71 -45.16
N LEU A 142 21.64 5.49 -45.91
CA LEU A 142 21.11 6.64 -46.65
C LEU A 142 20.78 6.21 -48.08
N GLU A 143 19.60 6.58 -48.54
CA GLU A 143 19.17 6.42 -49.93
C GLU A 143 19.17 7.79 -50.61
N ALA A 144 19.59 7.85 -51.87
CA ALA A 144 19.54 9.08 -52.66
C ALA A 144 18.89 8.85 -54.02
N VAL A 145 17.99 9.76 -54.39
CA VAL A 145 17.31 9.78 -55.68
C VAL A 145 17.75 11.02 -56.44
N VAL A 146 18.20 10.83 -57.68
CA VAL A 146 18.69 11.91 -58.56
C VAL A 146 17.59 12.26 -59.55
N TYR A 147 17.34 13.56 -59.73
CA TYR A 147 16.34 14.08 -60.66
C TYR A 147 17.02 14.95 -61.73
N ASP A 148 16.46 14.94 -62.93
CA ASP A 148 16.80 15.91 -63.99
C ASP A 148 16.14 17.28 -63.74
N SER A 149 16.36 18.24 -64.64
CA SER A 149 15.78 19.59 -64.52
C SER A 149 14.27 19.65 -64.75
N GLY A 150 13.64 18.54 -65.15
CA GLY A 150 12.19 18.38 -65.27
C GLY A 150 11.58 17.62 -64.09
N ASP A 151 12.29 17.51 -62.96
CA ASP A 151 11.90 16.76 -61.75
C ASP A 151 11.61 15.27 -62.01
N THR A 152 12.17 14.70 -63.07
CA THR A 152 12.04 13.27 -63.39
C THR A 152 13.25 12.50 -62.88
N VAL A 153 13.02 11.34 -62.25
CA VAL A 153 14.09 10.47 -61.75
C VAL A 153 15.02 10.04 -62.88
N ILE A 154 16.33 10.03 -62.62
CA ILE A 154 17.36 9.47 -63.50
C ILE A 154 17.71 8.06 -63.01
N PRO A 155 17.18 6.99 -63.64
CA PRO A 155 17.41 5.63 -63.16
C PRO A 155 18.88 5.24 -63.31
N GLY A 156 19.47 4.66 -62.27
CA GLY A 156 20.86 4.19 -62.30
C GLY A 156 21.91 5.32 -62.29
N ALA A 157 21.54 6.54 -61.89
CA ALA A 157 22.51 7.61 -61.71
C ALA A 157 23.61 7.21 -60.71
N THR A 158 24.88 7.47 -61.07
CA THR A 158 26.02 7.24 -60.18
C THR A 158 26.02 8.30 -59.09
N ILE A 159 26.08 7.87 -57.83
CA ILE A 159 26.13 8.74 -56.66
C ILE A 159 27.48 8.55 -55.96
N VAL A 160 28.17 9.64 -55.71
CA VAL A 160 29.40 9.68 -54.92
C VAL A 160 29.05 10.14 -53.53
N TRP A 161 29.32 9.29 -52.54
CA TRP A 161 29.09 9.56 -51.13
C TRP A 161 30.39 9.97 -50.44
N THR A 162 30.34 11.01 -49.62
CA THR A 162 31.49 11.46 -48.81
C THR A 162 31.04 11.92 -47.44
N SER A 163 31.88 11.70 -46.43
CA SER A 163 31.68 12.23 -45.07
C SER A 163 32.57 13.45 -44.86
N SER A 164 32.03 14.53 -44.30
CA SER A 164 32.79 15.73 -43.99
C SER A 164 33.74 15.55 -42.79
N LEU A 165 33.45 14.59 -41.91
CA LEU A 165 34.28 14.21 -40.76
C LEU A 165 34.26 12.68 -40.59
N PRO A 166 35.10 11.95 -41.33
CA PRO A 166 35.18 10.49 -41.25
C PRO A 166 35.56 9.96 -39.86
N ALA A 167 36.19 10.78 -39.03
CA ALA A 167 36.49 10.45 -37.64
C ALA A 167 35.22 10.28 -36.78
N VAL A 168 34.12 10.97 -37.12
CA VAL A 168 32.83 10.87 -36.44
C VAL A 168 31.99 9.74 -37.04
N ALA A 169 31.82 9.72 -38.36
CA ALA A 169 31.16 8.63 -39.07
C ALA A 169 31.70 8.47 -40.50
N THR A 170 31.86 7.23 -40.95
CA THR A 170 32.30 6.89 -42.32
C THR A 170 31.09 6.57 -43.20
N VAL A 171 31.23 6.67 -44.52
CA VAL A 171 30.17 6.29 -45.48
C VAL A 171 30.73 5.44 -46.60
N GLY A 172 30.05 4.33 -46.91
CA GLY A 172 30.38 3.43 -48.01
C GLY A 172 29.85 3.91 -49.37
N ALA A 173 30.32 3.29 -50.45
CA ALA A 173 29.92 3.63 -51.81
C ALA A 173 28.41 3.44 -52.08
N ASN A 174 27.73 2.63 -51.27
CA ASN A 174 26.29 2.38 -51.33
C ASN A 174 25.47 3.30 -50.40
N GLY A 175 26.07 4.28 -49.73
CA GLY A 175 25.38 5.17 -48.79
C GLY A 175 25.20 4.61 -47.37
N LEU A 176 25.82 3.46 -47.04
CA LEU A 176 25.82 2.94 -45.68
C LEU A 176 26.77 3.75 -44.81
N VAL A 177 26.25 4.43 -43.80
CA VAL A 177 27.01 5.23 -42.84
C VAL A 177 27.30 4.40 -41.60
N THR A 178 28.53 4.45 -41.07
CA THR A 178 28.96 3.74 -39.85
C THR A 178 29.51 4.72 -38.82
N ALA A 179 28.99 4.68 -37.58
CA ALA A 179 29.46 5.47 -36.45
C ALA A 179 30.88 5.10 -36.01
N VAL A 180 31.70 6.10 -35.69
CA VAL A 180 33.10 5.94 -35.26
C VAL A 180 33.36 6.60 -33.92
N SER A 181 33.10 7.90 -33.78
CA SER A 181 33.33 8.68 -32.56
C SER A 181 32.22 9.70 -32.31
N ASP A 182 32.10 10.19 -31.08
CA ASP A 182 31.19 11.29 -30.75
C ASP A 182 31.40 12.51 -31.65
N GLY A 183 30.29 13.13 -32.03
CA GLY A 183 30.29 14.34 -32.81
C GLY A 183 29.12 14.43 -33.78
N THR A 184 29.17 15.39 -34.70
CA THR A 184 28.20 15.50 -35.79
C THR A 184 28.95 15.69 -37.10
N THR A 185 28.55 14.97 -38.13
CA THR A 185 29.13 15.04 -39.48
C THR A 185 28.05 15.20 -40.54
N GLN A 186 28.44 15.68 -41.71
CA GLN A 186 27.58 15.80 -42.88
C GLN A 186 27.97 14.74 -43.90
N ILE A 187 26.98 13.99 -44.38
CA ILE A 187 27.12 13.01 -45.44
C ILE A 187 26.63 13.62 -46.74
N ASN A 188 27.55 13.86 -47.66
CA ASN A 188 27.29 14.52 -48.92
C ASN A 188 27.08 13.48 -50.03
N ALA A 189 25.96 13.57 -50.74
CA ALA A 189 25.70 12.85 -51.97
C ALA A 189 25.92 13.78 -53.17
N ALA A 190 26.66 13.33 -54.18
CA ALA A 190 26.89 14.08 -55.41
C ALA A 190 26.65 13.21 -56.66
N SER A 191 26.01 13.78 -57.68
CA SER A 191 25.84 13.17 -58.99
C SER A 191 25.92 14.27 -60.06
N GLY A 192 26.96 14.24 -60.90
CA GLY A 192 27.24 15.35 -61.81
C GLY A 192 27.49 16.66 -61.03
N THR A 193 26.70 17.69 -61.32
CA THR A 193 26.73 18.99 -60.60
C THR A 193 25.74 19.05 -59.43
N ALA A 194 24.83 18.09 -59.31
CA ALA A 194 23.85 18.07 -58.24
C ALA A 194 24.48 17.54 -56.94
N THR A 195 24.21 18.22 -55.83
CA THR A 195 24.71 17.85 -54.49
C THR A 195 23.62 18.01 -53.44
N MET A 196 23.59 17.12 -52.45
CA MET A 196 22.72 17.23 -51.27
C MET A 196 23.47 16.71 -50.03
N VAL A 197 23.08 17.17 -48.84
CA VAL A 197 23.71 16.78 -47.57
C VAL A 197 22.69 16.21 -46.59
N ALA A 198 23.08 15.16 -45.87
CA ALA A 198 22.36 14.63 -44.72
C ALA A 198 23.20 14.82 -43.45
N THR A 199 22.57 15.07 -42.31
CA THR A 199 23.27 15.28 -41.03
C THR A 199 23.26 14.01 -40.18
N VAL A 200 24.43 13.53 -39.76
CA VAL A 200 24.55 12.36 -38.87
C VAL A 200 25.21 12.80 -37.56
N SER A 201 24.50 12.61 -36.45
CA SER A 201 25.02 12.84 -35.11
C SER A 201 25.34 11.50 -34.44
N VAL A 202 26.53 11.39 -33.88
CA VAL A 202 26.99 10.21 -33.13
C VAL A 202 27.18 10.65 -31.68
N PHE A 203 26.51 9.95 -30.77
CA PHE A 203 26.59 10.22 -29.34
C PHE A 203 26.56 8.90 -28.56
N PHE A 204 27.68 8.53 -27.97
CA PHE A 204 27.82 7.36 -27.11
C PHE A 204 27.56 7.79 -25.67
N PRO A 205 26.41 7.42 -25.08
CA PRO A 205 26.20 7.69 -23.67
C PRO A 205 27.30 6.96 -22.86
N PRO A 206 27.96 7.63 -21.89
CA PRO A 206 28.94 6.96 -21.05
C PRO A 206 28.28 5.80 -20.31
N GLU A 207 28.90 4.62 -20.36
CA GLU A 207 28.41 3.43 -19.66
C GLU A 207 28.77 3.52 -18.18
N ALA A 208 27.82 3.14 -17.33
CA ALA A 208 28.03 3.07 -15.88
C ALA A 208 29.06 1.98 -15.55
N PHE A 209 30.21 2.36 -15.02
CA PHE A 209 31.25 1.44 -14.56
C PHE A 209 31.19 1.19 -13.06
N SER A 210 30.94 2.24 -12.27
CA SER A 210 30.82 2.13 -10.82
C SER A 210 29.73 3.03 -10.25
N ILE A 211 29.23 2.66 -9.07
CA ILE A 211 28.26 3.43 -8.30
C ILE A 211 28.84 3.69 -6.91
N THR A 212 28.64 4.89 -6.39
CA THR A 212 28.84 5.16 -4.96
C THR A 212 27.54 5.57 -4.32
N LEU A 213 27.35 5.14 -3.06
CA LEU A 213 26.24 5.56 -2.22
C LEU A 213 26.73 6.57 -1.18
N ASP A 214 25.91 7.57 -0.89
CA ASP A 214 26.15 8.53 0.19
C ASP A 214 26.17 7.88 1.57
N ILE A 215 25.44 6.78 1.74
CA ILE A 215 25.34 6.01 2.98
C ILE A 215 25.61 4.53 2.70
N SER A 216 26.65 3.98 3.33
CA SER A 216 27.00 2.54 3.22
C SER A 216 26.28 1.65 4.24
N SER A 217 25.85 2.23 5.36
CA SER A 217 24.98 1.56 6.32
C SER A 217 24.20 2.54 7.17
N ALA A 218 23.00 2.16 7.60
CA ALA A 218 22.18 2.93 8.52
C ALA A 218 21.32 2.03 9.41
N THR A 219 20.93 2.57 10.56
CA THR A 219 19.97 1.93 11.47
C THR A 219 18.71 2.78 11.59
N LEU A 220 17.56 2.19 11.27
CA LEU A 220 16.24 2.79 11.47
C LEU A 220 15.60 2.17 12.73
N THR A 221 14.97 2.99 13.55
CA THR A 221 14.48 2.62 14.89
C THR A 221 12.95 2.57 14.99
N GLU A 222 12.21 2.98 13.95
CA GLU A 222 10.74 3.03 13.97
C GLU A 222 10.13 2.53 12.66
N VAL A 223 8.98 1.85 12.73
CA VAL A 223 8.21 1.44 11.53
C VAL A 223 7.70 2.69 10.82
N GLY A 224 7.91 2.77 9.50
CA GLY A 224 7.57 3.94 8.70
C GLY A 224 8.63 5.05 8.73
N GLN A 225 9.69 4.92 9.54
CA GLN A 225 10.84 5.83 9.44
C GLN A 225 11.46 5.71 8.05
N THR A 226 11.77 6.86 7.46
CA THR A 226 12.34 6.94 6.12
C THR A 226 13.79 7.40 6.13
N LEU A 227 14.57 6.91 5.16
CA LEU A 227 15.93 7.34 4.87
C LEU A 227 16.08 7.53 3.36
N GLN A 228 16.53 8.70 2.94
CA GLN A 228 16.86 8.94 1.54
C GLN A 228 18.28 8.45 1.26
N LEU A 229 18.43 7.53 0.32
CA LEU A 229 19.74 7.21 -0.26
C LEU A 229 19.94 8.01 -1.54
N ALA A 230 21.19 8.41 -1.81
CA ALA A 230 21.60 9.04 -3.04
C ALA A 230 22.75 8.25 -3.68
N ALA A 231 22.60 7.94 -4.98
CA ALA A 231 23.61 7.25 -5.77
C ALA A 231 24.31 8.23 -6.73
N LYS A 232 25.62 8.10 -6.87
CA LYS A 232 26.40 8.74 -7.94
C LYS A 232 26.98 7.67 -8.84
N VAL A 233 26.81 7.83 -10.14
CA VAL A 233 27.27 6.88 -11.16
C VAL A 233 28.50 7.47 -11.85
N TYR A 234 29.50 6.63 -12.09
CA TYR A 234 30.77 7.00 -12.71
C TYR A 234 31.08 6.09 -13.90
N ASP A 235 31.74 6.64 -14.90
CA ASP A 235 32.29 5.87 -16.03
C ASP A 235 33.61 5.17 -15.67
N ILE A 236 34.21 4.49 -16.66
CA ILE A 236 35.46 3.74 -16.52
C ILE A 236 36.66 4.62 -16.14
N ASP A 237 36.62 5.90 -16.52
CA ASP A 237 37.68 6.88 -16.26
C ASP A 237 37.50 7.57 -14.89
N GLY A 238 36.41 7.29 -14.20
CA GLY A 238 36.09 7.82 -12.87
C GLY A 238 35.39 9.18 -12.91
N GLU A 239 34.88 9.61 -14.06
CA GLU A 239 34.09 10.83 -14.20
C GLU A 239 32.62 10.56 -13.91
N ALA A 240 31.96 11.52 -13.26
CA ALA A 240 30.55 11.36 -12.88
C ALA A 240 29.64 11.47 -14.12
N ILE A 241 28.64 10.59 -14.22
CA ILE A 241 27.61 10.60 -15.27
C ILE A 241 26.34 11.25 -14.71
N PRO A 242 26.09 12.56 -14.94
CA PRO A 242 24.95 13.23 -14.34
C PRO A 242 23.65 12.76 -14.97
N GLY A 243 22.66 12.43 -14.15
CA GLY A 243 21.34 11.97 -14.62
C GLY A 243 21.32 10.53 -15.14
N ALA A 244 22.36 9.74 -14.89
CA ALA A 244 22.34 8.31 -15.18
C ALA A 244 21.12 7.63 -14.52
N PRO A 245 20.40 6.74 -15.24
CA PRO A 245 19.26 6.05 -14.66
C PRO A 245 19.73 5.10 -13.56
N VAL A 246 19.10 5.19 -12.38
CA VAL A 246 19.36 4.31 -11.24
C VAL A 246 18.08 3.60 -10.86
N THR A 247 18.13 2.28 -10.76
CA THR A 247 17.06 1.45 -10.21
C THR A 247 17.43 0.98 -8.81
N TRP A 248 16.45 0.94 -7.91
CA TRP A 248 16.63 0.53 -6.52
C TRP A 248 15.92 -0.80 -6.24
N SER A 249 16.51 -1.62 -5.37
CA SER A 249 15.88 -2.85 -4.91
C SER A 249 16.24 -3.14 -3.45
N SER A 250 15.35 -3.84 -2.74
CA SER A 250 15.61 -4.36 -1.40
C SER A 250 15.75 -5.89 -1.45
N SER A 251 16.82 -6.41 -0.86
CA SER A 251 17.04 -7.86 -0.75
C SER A 251 15.97 -8.56 0.12
N ASN A 252 15.32 -7.81 1.02
CA ASN A 252 14.24 -8.26 1.86
C ASN A 252 13.25 -7.11 2.13
N PRO A 253 12.23 -6.94 1.25
CA PRO A 253 11.21 -5.89 1.39
C PRO A 253 10.38 -5.98 2.67
N ALA A 254 10.34 -7.16 3.32
CA ALA A 254 9.65 -7.30 4.61
C ALA A 254 10.38 -6.57 5.75
N VAL A 255 11.68 -6.31 5.62
CA VAL A 255 12.47 -5.54 6.59
C VAL A 255 12.44 -4.04 6.27
N ALA A 256 12.73 -3.66 5.03
CA ALA A 256 12.59 -2.29 4.54
C ALA A 256 12.33 -2.27 3.03
N THR A 257 11.45 -1.37 2.59
CA THR A 257 11.18 -1.11 1.17
C THR A 257 11.99 0.08 0.66
N VAL A 258 12.15 0.20 -0.65
CA VAL A 258 12.76 1.37 -1.31
C VAL A 258 11.94 1.72 -2.54
N ASP A 259 11.72 3.00 -2.79
CA ASP A 259 11.01 3.48 -3.99
C ASP A 259 11.97 3.82 -5.15
N GLU A 260 11.40 4.29 -6.26
CA GLU A 260 12.16 4.66 -7.47
C GLU A 260 13.13 5.84 -7.25
N THR A 261 12.93 6.65 -6.21
CA THR A 261 13.77 7.80 -5.88
C THR A 261 14.90 7.46 -4.91
N GLY A 262 14.91 6.24 -4.35
CA GLY A 262 15.86 5.84 -3.32
C GLY A 262 15.39 6.13 -1.88
N LEU A 263 14.11 6.43 -1.68
CA LEU A 263 13.53 6.60 -0.35
C LEU A 263 13.28 5.24 0.29
N VAL A 264 14.11 4.89 1.25
CA VAL A 264 14.01 3.67 2.05
C VAL A 264 12.99 3.89 3.15
N THR A 265 12.06 2.94 3.36
CA THR A 265 11.07 2.97 4.44
C THR A 265 11.18 1.71 5.29
N ALA A 266 11.33 1.87 6.61
CA ALA A 266 11.39 0.76 7.55
C ALA A 266 10.03 0.04 7.66
N VAL A 267 10.04 -1.30 7.58
CA VAL A 267 8.84 -2.14 7.63
C VAL A 267 8.84 -3.04 8.87
N PHE A 268 9.91 -3.81 9.09
CA PHE A 268 9.98 -4.77 10.20
C PHE A 268 11.42 -4.99 10.68
N ASN A 269 11.56 -5.46 11.92
CA ASN A 269 12.86 -5.65 12.54
C ASN A 269 13.71 -6.68 11.79
N GLY A 270 14.95 -6.32 11.45
CA GLY A 270 15.87 -7.19 10.73
C GLY A 270 16.97 -6.42 10.03
N THR A 271 17.65 -7.07 9.10
CA THR A 271 18.65 -6.42 8.24
C THR A 271 18.33 -6.75 6.79
N THR A 272 18.38 -5.74 5.91
CA THR A 272 18.29 -5.89 4.46
C THR A 272 19.40 -5.09 3.78
N GLN A 273 19.74 -5.46 2.56
CA GLN A 273 20.54 -4.65 1.66
C GLN A 273 19.63 -3.88 0.70
N ILE A 274 19.90 -2.59 0.53
CA ILE A 274 19.30 -1.75 -0.50
C ILE A 274 20.36 -1.54 -1.59
N THR A 275 20.06 -1.98 -2.81
CA THR A 275 21.01 -1.98 -3.93
C THR A 275 20.58 -0.96 -4.98
N ALA A 276 21.48 -0.04 -5.31
CA ALA A 276 21.39 0.80 -6.50
C ALA A 276 22.02 0.08 -7.70
N THR A 277 21.41 0.18 -8.87
CA THR A 277 21.91 -0.43 -10.12
C THR A 277 21.75 0.54 -11.29
N SER A 278 22.79 0.66 -12.11
CA SER A 278 22.82 1.45 -13.34
C SER A 278 23.65 0.66 -14.35
N GLY A 279 23.02 0.17 -15.43
CA GLY A 279 23.64 -0.83 -16.30
C GLY A 279 24.06 -2.08 -15.51
N ASP A 280 25.34 -2.45 -15.63
CA ASP A 280 25.93 -3.57 -14.88
C ASP A 280 26.55 -3.15 -13.53
N ALA A 281 26.74 -1.85 -13.30
CA ALA A 281 27.30 -1.34 -12.05
C ALA A 281 26.27 -1.45 -10.91
N ARG A 282 26.72 -1.91 -9.74
CA ARG A 282 25.89 -2.09 -8.54
C ARG A 282 26.64 -1.70 -7.28
N GLU A 283 25.93 -1.07 -6.35
CA GLU A 283 26.43 -0.80 -5.00
C GLU A 283 25.29 -0.98 -3.99
N SER A 284 25.61 -1.44 -2.77
CA SER A 284 24.60 -1.77 -1.76
C SER A 284 24.87 -1.12 -0.41
N ALA A 285 23.82 -0.54 0.17
CA ALA A 285 23.81 -0.07 1.55
C ALA A 285 23.21 -1.15 2.46
N ARG A 286 23.84 -1.38 3.62
CA ARG A 286 23.28 -2.25 4.67
C ARG A 286 22.32 -1.47 5.55
N ILE A 287 21.04 -1.81 5.50
CA ILE A 287 20.01 -1.20 6.34
C ILE A 287 19.63 -2.17 7.46
N SER A 288 19.89 -1.76 8.69
CA SER A 288 19.38 -2.46 9.88
C SER A 288 18.13 -1.74 10.36
N VAL A 289 17.05 -2.47 10.56
CA VAL A 289 15.85 -1.96 11.21
C VAL A 289 15.86 -2.56 12.61
N ASP A 290 16.26 -1.74 13.58
CA ASP A 290 16.37 -2.12 14.99
C ASP A 290 15.33 -1.35 15.80
N ILE A 291 14.13 -1.93 15.87
CA ILE A 291 12.96 -1.34 16.50
C ILE A 291 12.95 -1.63 18.02
N SER A 292 14.12 -1.88 18.61
CA SER A 292 14.25 -2.24 20.03
C SER A 292 14.16 -1.05 21.00
N GLY A 293 14.02 0.19 20.50
CA GLY A 293 14.11 1.41 21.31
C GLY A 293 12.89 2.34 21.38
N THR A 294 12.06 2.54 20.34
CA THR A 294 11.06 3.66 20.33
C THR A 294 9.72 3.44 19.58
N GLY A 295 9.20 2.21 19.46
CA GLY A 295 7.82 1.94 18.97
C GLY A 295 7.61 0.47 18.54
N PRO A 296 6.40 -0.12 18.51
CA PRO A 296 6.22 -1.49 18.98
C PRO A 296 6.71 -2.55 17.99
N ARG A 297 7.71 -3.33 18.40
CA ARG A 297 7.52 -4.80 18.30
C ARG A 297 6.24 -5.15 19.05
N PRO A 298 5.48 -6.20 18.70
CA PRO A 298 4.56 -6.77 19.65
C PRO A 298 5.34 -7.01 20.95
N SER A 299 5.07 -6.20 21.98
CA SER A 299 5.47 -6.60 23.32
C SER A 299 4.77 -7.93 23.56
N VAL A 300 5.37 -8.82 24.34
CA VAL A 300 4.67 -10.05 24.74
C VAL A 300 3.29 -9.70 25.33
N ASP A 301 3.16 -8.50 25.92
CA ASP A 301 1.89 -7.93 26.36
C ASP A 301 0.91 -7.65 25.20
N ARG A 302 1.36 -7.08 24.07
CA ARG A 302 0.51 -6.87 22.89
C ARG A 302 0.00 -8.19 22.33
N GLU A 303 0.87 -9.19 22.19
CA GLU A 303 0.46 -10.51 21.69
C GLU A 303 -0.56 -11.16 22.64
N ALA A 304 -0.31 -11.11 23.94
CA ALA A 304 -1.23 -11.60 24.96
C ALA A 304 -2.59 -10.88 24.90
N LEU A 305 -2.59 -9.54 24.73
CA LEU A 305 -3.83 -8.79 24.61
C LEU A 305 -4.56 -9.05 23.28
N ILE A 306 -3.85 -9.26 22.17
CA ILE A 306 -4.49 -9.64 20.89
C ILE A 306 -5.10 -11.04 21.00
N ALA A 307 -4.41 -12.00 21.61
CA ALA A 307 -4.95 -13.33 21.88
C ALA A 307 -6.21 -13.23 22.76
N PHE A 308 -6.14 -12.46 23.85
CA PHE A 308 -7.28 -12.15 24.71
C PHE A 308 -8.45 -11.55 23.95
N TYR A 309 -8.22 -10.56 23.09
CA TYR A 309 -9.24 -9.96 22.25
C TYR A 309 -9.90 -10.98 21.32
N ASN A 310 -9.11 -11.83 20.67
CA ASN A 310 -9.63 -12.84 19.75
C ASN A 310 -10.43 -13.94 20.47
N GLU A 311 -9.95 -14.42 21.62
CA GLU A 311 -10.60 -15.50 22.37
C GLU A 311 -11.85 -15.05 23.12
N THR A 312 -11.94 -13.77 23.45
CA THR A 312 -13.07 -13.23 24.23
C THR A 312 -14.08 -12.45 23.39
N GLY A 313 -14.14 -12.70 22.09
CA GLY A 313 -15.18 -12.15 21.21
C GLY A 313 -14.99 -10.66 20.90
N GLY A 314 -13.74 -10.21 20.75
CA GLY A 314 -13.33 -8.82 20.53
C GLY A 314 -14.20 -7.98 19.59
N PRO A 315 -14.57 -8.48 18.39
CA PRO A 315 -15.44 -7.74 17.47
C PRO A 315 -16.80 -7.35 18.06
N ASP A 316 -17.31 -8.10 19.04
CA ASP A 316 -18.63 -7.94 19.67
C ASP A 316 -18.57 -7.22 21.03
N TRP A 317 -17.40 -6.77 21.46
CA TRP A 317 -17.25 -5.97 22.68
C TRP A 317 -17.98 -4.63 22.56
N THR A 318 -18.51 -4.13 23.68
CA THR A 318 -19.21 -2.84 23.75
C THR A 318 -18.28 -1.69 23.35
N ASN A 319 -17.07 -1.67 23.89
CA ASN A 319 -16.02 -0.72 23.55
C ASN A 319 -14.71 -1.45 23.24
N ARG A 320 -14.28 -1.31 21.99
CA ARG A 320 -13.05 -1.89 21.44
C ARG A 320 -12.13 -0.82 20.86
N SER A 321 -12.23 0.42 21.36
CA SER A 321 -11.44 1.54 20.83
C SER A 321 -9.95 1.22 20.88
N ASN A 322 -9.28 1.40 19.74
CA ASN A 322 -7.87 1.13 19.49
C ASN A 322 -7.40 -0.33 19.62
N TRP A 323 -8.23 -1.27 20.07
CA TRP A 323 -7.87 -2.68 20.11
C TRP A 323 -7.47 -3.17 18.72
N VAL A 324 -6.47 -4.05 18.66
CA VAL A 324 -5.84 -4.60 17.44
C VAL A 324 -5.28 -3.55 16.46
N SER A 325 -5.18 -2.28 16.86
CA SER A 325 -4.58 -1.22 16.04
C SER A 325 -3.07 -1.05 16.30
N ASN A 326 -2.41 -0.27 15.43
CA ASN A 326 -0.98 0.05 15.58
C ASN A 326 -0.70 1.18 16.58
N THR A 327 -1.71 1.71 17.29
CA THR A 327 -1.49 2.75 18.32
C THR A 327 -0.73 2.18 19.53
N PRO A 328 -0.10 3.03 20.36
CA PRO A 328 0.54 2.59 21.60
C PRO A 328 -0.45 1.83 22.50
N ILE A 329 -0.02 0.71 23.11
CA ILE A 329 -0.92 -0.22 23.79
C ILE A 329 -1.67 0.43 24.97
N GLY A 330 -1.05 1.40 25.65
CA GLY A 330 -1.70 2.18 26.73
C GLY A 330 -2.82 3.11 26.25
N THR A 331 -3.02 3.24 24.92
CA THR A 331 -4.17 3.97 24.34
C THR A 331 -5.36 3.05 24.06
N TRP A 332 -5.20 1.72 24.20
CA TRP A 332 -6.29 0.77 24.03
C TRP A 332 -7.30 0.93 25.14
N TYR A 333 -8.59 0.89 24.80
CA TYR A 333 -9.64 1.05 25.80
C TYR A 333 -9.46 0.03 26.92
N GLY A 334 -9.47 0.51 28.17
CA GLY A 334 -9.28 -0.34 29.34
C GLY A 334 -7.84 -0.75 29.65
N VAL A 335 -6.86 -0.41 28.81
CA VAL A 335 -5.45 -0.77 29.03
C VAL A 335 -4.69 0.43 29.61
N SER A 336 -3.88 0.19 30.62
CA SER A 336 -2.92 1.16 31.17
C SER A 336 -1.52 0.60 31.08
N ALA A 337 -0.56 1.41 30.64
CA ALA A 337 0.85 1.03 30.53
C ALA A 337 1.74 1.94 31.39
N ASP A 338 2.91 1.44 31.82
CA ASP A 338 3.94 2.24 32.48
C ASP A 338 4.80 3.04 31.48
N GLY A 339 5.83 3.72 32.01
CA GLY A 339 6.75 4.53 31.20
C GLY A 339 7.57 3.75 30.18
N ASP A 340 7.72 2.44 30.37
CA ASP A 340 8.40 1.52 29.46
C ASP A 340 7.41 0.84 28.47
N GLY A 341 6.14 1.21 28.54
CA GLY A 341 5.08 0.66 27.69
C GLY A 341 4.59 -0.74 28.07
N ARG A 342 4.93 -1.25 29.27
CA ARG A 342 4.43 -2.53 29.79
C ARG A 342 3.04 -2.37 30.41
N VAL A 343 2.18 -3.35 30.21
CA VAL A 343 0.78 -3.29 30.69
C VAL A 343 0.75 -3.47 32.20
N VAL A 344 0.26 -2.44 32.91
CA VAL A 344 0.10 -2.43 34.37
C VAL A 344 -1.36 -2.50 34.81
N GLY A 345 -2.32 -2.26 33.91
CA GLY A 345 -3.74 -2.36 34.20
C GLY A 345 -4.56 -2.81 33.01
N LEU A 346 -5.54 -3.69 33.26
CA LEU A 346 -6.55 -4.14 32.30
C LEU A 346 -7.93 -4.02 32.95
N ARG A 347 -8.75 -3.07 32.51
CA ARG A 347 -10.08 -2.76 33.05
C ARG A 347 -11.11 -2.75 31.93
N LEU A 348 -11.81 -3.87 31.78
CA LEU A 348 -12.83 -4.11 30.76
C LEU A 348 -14.14 -4.58 31.39
N ARG A 349 -14.45 -4.04 32.57
CA ARG A 349 -15.70 -4.32 33.28
C ARG A 349 -16.90 -3.94 32.42
N ASP A 350 -17.94 -4.77 32.42
CA ASP A 350 -19.19 -4.53 31.69
C ASP A 350 -18.97 -4.16 30.21
N ASN A 351 -18.18 -4.97 29.50
CA ASN A 351 -17.76 -4.69 28.13
C ASN A 351 -18.15 -5.80 27.14
N ASN A 352 -19.09 -6.67 27.54
CA ASN A 352 -19.63 -7.77 26.75
C ASN A 352 -18.59 -8.81 26.28
N LEU A 353 -17.50 -9.00 27.03
CA LEU A 353 -16.50 -10.04 26.74
C LEU A 353 -17.13 -11.43 26.87
N SER A 354 -16.90 -12.33 25.91
CA SER A 354 -17.47 -13.69 25.89
C SER A 354 -16.50 -14.72 25.35
N GLY A 355 -16.48 -15.94 25.88
CA GLY A 355 -15.47 -16.96 25.53
C GLY A 355 -14.61 -17.30 26.73
N SER A 356 -13.49 -18.00 26.53
CA SER A 356 -12.57 -18.38 27.62
C SER A 356 -11.44 -17.37 27.81
N MET A 357 -10.86 -17.34 29.02
CA MET A 357 -9.64 -16.57 29.25
C MET A 357 -8.41 -17.35 28.76
N PRO A 358 -7.56 -16.77 27.88
CA PRO A 358 -6.33 -17.42 27.43
C PRO A 358 -5.28 -17.53 28.53
N ALA A 359 -4.50 -18.61 28.47
CA ALA A 359 -3.30 -18.77 29.30
C ALA A 359 -2.23 -17.71 29.01
N ASP A 360 -2.23 -17.10 27.81
CA ASP A 360 -1.26 -16.09 27.39
C ASP A 360 -1.31 -14.81 28.22
N LEU A 361 -2.40 -14.55 28.96
CA LEU A 361 -2.46 -13.44 29.92
C LEU A 361 -1.33 -13.48 30.95
N ARG A 362 -0.75 -14.66 31.23
CA ARG A 362 0.44 -14.85 32.09
C ARG A 362 1.64 -13.99 31.67
N HIS A 363 1.68 -13.55 30.41
CA HIS A 363 2.78 -12.78 29.87
C HIS A 363 2.75 -11.30 30.27
N LEU A 364 1.64 -10.82 30.85
CA LEU A 364 1.48 -9.47 31.39
C LEU A 364 2.20 -9.31 32.74
N GLY A 365 3.51 -9.55 32.76
CA GLY A 365 4.30 -9.66 34.00
C GLY A 365 4.35 -8.41 34.89
N GLU A 366 3.98 -7.24 34.34
CA GLU A 366 3.90 -5.97 35.06
C GLU A 366 2.48 -5.61 35.55
N LEU A 367 1.49 -6.47 35.29
CA LEU A 367 0.09 -6.20 35.60
C LEU A 367 -0.15 -6.10 37.11
N LYS A 368 -0.82 -5.03 37.53
CA LYS A 368 -1.16 -4.73 38.93
C LYS A 368 -2.66 -4.81 39.19
N THR A 369 -3.48 -4.44 38.20
CA THR A 369 -4.94 -4.50 38.29
C THR A 369 -5.51 -5.20 37.06
N MET A 370 -6.36 -6.20 37.30
CA MET A 370 -7.19 -6.84 36.30
C MET A 370 -8.65 -6.80 36.77
N ASP A 371 -9.50 -6.07 36.05
CA ASP A 371 -10.95 -5.99 36.29
C ASP A 371 -11.69 -6.35 35.00
N LEU A 372 -12.23 -7.57 34.97
CA LEU A 372 -13.04 -8.11 33.88
C LEU A 372 -14.45 -8.50 34.37
N GLY A 373 -14.91 -7.89 35.48
CA GLY A 373 -16.21 -8.24 36.05
C GLY A 373 -17.40 -7.82 35.17
N LEU A 374 -18.58 -8.36 35.47
CA LEU A 374 -19.83 -8.10 34.76
C LEU A 374 -19.74 -8.37 33.24
N ASN A 375 -19.09 -9.47 32.86
CA ASN A 375 -18.97 -9.89 31.47
C ASN A 375 -19.65 -11.26 31.26
N ARG A 376 -19.37 -11.94 30.15
CA ARG A 376 -19.90 -13.25 29.77
C ARG A 376 -18.77 -14.27 29.58
N LEU A 377 -17.65 -14.11 30.31
CA LEU A 377 -16.54 -15.04 30.25
C LEU A 377 -16.97 -16.43 30.75
N THR A 378 -16.49 -17.47 30.09
CA THR A 378 -16.82 -18.89 30.29
C THR A 378 -15.53 -19.70 30.46
N GLY A 379 -15.65 -21.02 30.64
CA GLY A 379 -14.49 -21.89 30.84
C GLY A 379 -13.93 -21.79 32.26
N GLY A 380 -12.79 -22.44 32.49
CA GLY A 380 -12.10 -22.44 33.79
C GLY A 380 -11.16 -21.25 33.96
N LEU A 381 -10.81 -20.95 35.21
CA LEU A 381 -9.69 -20.06 35.51
C LEU A 381 -8.38 -20.74 35.08
N PRO A 382 -7.55 -20.12 34.21
CA PRO A 382 -6.27 -20.71 33.83
C PRO A 382 -5.29 -20.69 35.02
N PRO A 383 -4.66 -21.82 35.37
CA PRO A 383 -3.64 -21.89 36.42
C PRO A 383 -2.48 -20.90 36.20
N GLU A 384 -2.15 -20.61 34.94
CA GLU A 384 -1.07 -19.70 34.55
C GLU A 384 -1.28 -18.24 35.01
N LEU A 385 -2.50 -17.85 35.42
CA LEU A 385 -2.72 -16.56 36.08
C LEU A 385 -1.88 -16.41 37.36
N GLY A 386 -1.53 -17.52 38.01
CA GLY A 386 -0.61 -17.54 39.15
C GLY A 386 0.75 -16.88 38.87
N HIS A 387 1.16 -16.78 37.60
CA HIS A 387 2.42 -16.15 37.19
C HIS A 387 2.37 -14.61 37.16
N LEU A 388 1.22 -13.99 37.40
CA LEU A 388 1.08 -12.53 37.49
C LEU A 388 1.55 -12.02 38.86
N LEU A 389 2.84 -12.16 39.13
CA LEU A 389 3.43 -11.96 40.46
C LEU A 389 3.28 -10.54 41.02
N LYS A 390 3.01 -9.54 40.16
CA LYS A 390 2.80 -8.13 40.54
C LYS A 390 1.33 -7.76 40.74
N LEU A 391 0.40 -8.68 40.48
CA LEU A 391 -1.02 -8.42 40.58
C LEU A 391 -1.43 -8.15 42.02
N ALA A 392 -2.13 -7.04 42.22
CA ALA A 392 -2.67 -6.61 43.51
C ALA A 392 -4.20 -6.74 43.54
N GLU A 393 -4.87 -6.58 42.41
CA GLU A 393 -6.32 -6.62 42.30
C GLU A 393 -6.76 -7.51 41.14
N LEU A 394 -7.56 -8.53 41.45
CA LEU A 394 -8.19 -9.40 40.47
C LEU A 394 -9.71 -9.43 40.69
N SER A 395 -10.48 -8.89 39.74
CA SER A 395 -11.94 -8.94 39.74
C SER A 395 -12.45 -9.62 38.48
N LEU A 396 -13.12 -10.76 38.65
CA LEU A 396 -13.75 -11.57 37.60
C LEU A 396 -15.23 -11.85 37.93
N ASP A 397 -15.80 -11.05 38.83
CA ASP A 397 -17.15 -11.23 39.35
C ASP A 397 -18.24 -11.05 38.30
N GLY A 398 -19.39 -11.71 38.46
CA GLY A 398 -20.52 -11.54 37.54
C GLY A 398 -20.20 -12.02 36.12
N ASN A 399 -19.58 -13.19 36.00
CA ASN A 399 -19.29 -13.88 34.74
C ASN A 399 -19.96 -15.27 34.73
N GLN A 400 -19.59 -16.13 33.79
CA GLN A 400 -20.08 -17.51 33.66
C GLN A 400 -18.92 -18.51 33.82
N LEU A 401 -17.90 -18.16 34.61
CA LEU A 401 -16.72 -19.00 34.84
C LEU A 401 -17.10 -20.30 35.56
N THR A 402 -16.46 -21.39 35.18
CA THR A 402 -16.71 -22.77 35.66
C THR A 402 -15.40 -23.41 36.14
N GLY A 403 -15.40 -24.71 36.44
CA GLY A 403 -14.20 -25.40 36.92
C GLY A 403 -13.88 -25.06 38.37
N SER A 404 -12.68 -25.41 38.84
CA SER A 404 -12.21 -25.12 40.20
C SER A 404 -11.31 -23.89 40.26
N ILE A 405 -11.18 -23.29 41.45
CA ILE A 405 -10.16 -22.28 41.71
C ILE A 405 -8.77 -22.96 41.67
N PRO A 406 -7.84 -22.53 40.80
CA PRO A 406 -6.50 -23.11 40.74
C PRO A 406 -5.69 -22.79 42.01
N ALA A 407 -4.91 -23.75 42.50
CA ALA A 407 -4.04 -23.54 43.67
C ALA A 407 -2.91 -22.54 43.37
N GLU A 408 -2.52 -22.44 42.11
CA GLU A 408 -1.51 -21.53 41.56
C GLU A 408 -1.87 -20.05 41.78
N LEU A 409 -3.15 -19.70 41.99
CA LEU A 409 -3.52 -18.33 42.35
C LEU A 409 -2.86 -17.88 43.67
N ALA A 410 -2.45 -18.83 44.53
CA ALA A 410 -1.69 -18.55 45.74
C ALA A 410 -0.26 -18.03 45.50
N ASP A 411 0.26 -18.12 44.27
CA ASP A 411 1.60 -17.63 43.93
C ASP A 411 1.61 -16.11 43.66
N MET A 412 0.44 -15.49 43.48
CA MET A 412 0.29 -14.03 43.41
C MET A 412 0.37 -13.39 44.81
N VAL A 413 1.52 -13.52 45.48
CA VAL A 413 1.73 -13.09 46.88
C VAL A 413 1.51 -11.59 47.15
N ASN A 414 1.41 -10.78 46.09
CA ASN A 414 1.10 -9.35 46.17
C ASN A 414 -0.41 -9.03 46.16
N LEU A 415 -1.26 -10.04 45.98
CA LEU A 415 -2.70 -9.86 45.86
C LEU A 415 -3.30 -9.27 47.15
N VAL A 416 -4.09 -8.22 46.98
CA VAL A 416 -4.79 -7.46 48.03
C VAL A 416 -6.29 -7.70 47.93
N SER A 417 -6.82 -7.85 46.71
CA SER A 417 -8.23 -8.11 46.45
C SER A 417 -8.41 -9.25 45.45
N LEU A 418 -9.20 -10.26 45.83
CA LEU A 418 -9.64 -11.35 44.98
C LEU A 418 -11.17 -11.38 44.96
N ASN A 419 -11.77 -11.10 43.81
CA ASN A 419 -13.22 -11.17 43.63
C ASN A 419 -13.59 -12.08 42.47
N LEU A 420 -14.17 -13.23 42.79
CA LEU A 420 -14.68 -14.25 41.88
C LEU A 420 -16.18 -14.49 42.06
N GLY A 421 -16.88 -13.61 42.79
CA GLY A 421 -18.28 -13.79 43.14
C GLY A 421 -19.22 -13.81 41.93
N ALA A 422 -20.44 -14.33 42.09
CA ALA A 422 -21.45 -14.40 41.04
C ALA A 422 -20.93 -15.08 39.75
N ASN A 423 -20.46 -16.31 39.88
CA ASN A 423 -19.99 -17.17 38.78
C ASN A 423 -20.59 -18.58 38.94
N ARG A 424 -20.06 -19.58 38.22
CA ARG A 424 -20.43 -21.00 38.33
C ARG A 424 -19.21 -21.86 38.73
N ILE A 425 -18.31 -21.29 39.53
CA ILE A 425 -17.09 -21.96 39.97
C ILE A 425 -17.46 -23.06 40.97
N SER A 426 -16.85 -24.22 40.81
CA SER A 426 -17.14 -25.46 41.55
C SER A 426 -15.88 -26.00 42.24
N GLY A 427 -15.97 -27.15 42.89
CA GLY A 427 -14.84 -27.73 43.63
C GLY A 427 -14.61 -27.04 44.98
N GLY A 428 -13.51 -27.37 45.65
CA GLY A 428 -13.14 -26.81 46.95
C GLY A 428 -12.37 -25.51 46.87
N ILE A 429 -12.39 -24.73 47.96
CA ILE A 429 -11.47 -23.59 48.12
C ILE A 429 -10.06 -24.15 48.38
N PRO A 430 -9.03 -23.80 47.59
CA PRO A 430 -7.68 -24.31 47.79
C PRO A 430 -7.07 -23.83 49.12
N PRO A 431 -6.53 -24.73 49.97
CA PRO A 431 -5.84 -24.33 51.20
C PRO A 431 -4.61 -23.44 50.94
N GLU A 432 -4.01 -23.55 49.75
CA GLU A 432 -2.86 -22.75 49.33
C GLU A 432 -3.16 -21.24 49.34
N LEU A 433 -4.42 -20.83 49.15
CA LEU A 433 -4.82 -19.42 49.22
C LEU A 433 -4.48 -18.78 50.58
N GLY A 434 -4.29 -19.57 51.64
CA GLY A 434 -3.77 -19.11 52.93
C GLY A 434 -2.34 -18.53 52.88
N ARG A 435 -1.63 -18.66 51.75
CA ARG A 435 -0.31 -18.03 51.50
C ARG A 435 -0.41 -16.54 51.14
N LEU A 436 -1.58 -16.04 50.76
CA LEU A 436 -1.79 -14.66 50.30
C LEU A 436 -1.82 -13.64 51.44
N GLY A 437 -0.73 -13.51 52.20
CA GLY A 437 -0.69 -12.73 53.45
C GLY A 437 -0.99 -11.23 53.35
N ARG A 438 -1.11 -10.68 52.14
CA ARG A 438 -1.52 -9.27 51.89
C ARG A 438 -3.00 -9.10 51.57
N LEU A 439 -3.74 -10.20 51.43
CA LEU A 439 -5.13 -10.18 51.02
C LEU A 439 -6.00 -9.51 52.07
N LYS A 440 -6.74 -8.49 51.64
CA LYS A 440 -7.70 -7.72 52.44
C LYS A 440 -9.14 -8.09 52.11
N ALA A 441 -9.40 -8.44 50.85
CA ALA A 441 -10.73 -8.82 50.39
C ALA A 441 -10.69 -10.16 49.65
N MET A 442 -11.53 -11.10 50.09
CA MET A 442 -11.78 -12.37 49.40
C MET A 442 -13.28 -12.55 49.21
N HIS A 443 -13.74 -12.41 47.97
CA HIS A 443 -15.15 -12.49 47.60
C HIS A 443 -15.37 -13.66 46.64
N LEU A 444 -16.01 -14.72 47.14
CA LEU A 444 -16.32 -15.95 46.41
C LEU A 444 -17.81 -16.31 46.47
N GLN A 445 -18.66 -15.38 46.93
CA GLN A 445 -20.10 -15.59 47.09
C GLN A 445 -20.80 -15.90 45.76
N GLU A 446 -21.98 -16.53 45.82
CA GLU A 446 -22.80 -16.83 44.64
C GLU A 446 -22.03 -17.67 43.60
N ASN A 447 -21.58 -18.85 44.02
CA ASN A 447 -20.89 -19.85 43.20
C ASN A 447 -21.41 -21.27 43.56
N ASP A 448 -20.82 -22.30 42.95
CA ASP A 448 -21.12 -23.71 43.22
C ASP A 448 -20.00 -24.39 44.06
N LEU A 449 -19.28 -23.63 44.90
CA LEU A 449 -18.17 -24.15 45.72
C LEU A 449 -18.66 -25.20 46.72
N THR A 450 -17.86 -26.24 46.93
CA THR A 450 -18.15 -27.42 47.77
C THR A 450 -17.00 -27.68 48.74
N GLY A 451 -17.14 -28.70 49.59
CA GLY A 451 -16.09 -29.05 50.57
C GLY A 451 -16.04 -28.08 51.75
N GLY A 452 -15.02 -28.21 52.60
CA GLY A 452 -14.83 -27.38 53.78
C GLY A 452 -14.14 -26.05 53.50
N ILE A 453 -14.35 -25.06 54.36
CA ILE A 453 -13.54 -23.83 54.35
C ILE A 453 -12.16 -24.16 54.96
N PRO A 454 -11.05 -24.05 54.21
CA PRO A 454 -9.75 -24.48 54.71
C PRO A 454 -9.29 -23.69 55.94
N PRO A 455 -8.83 -24.35 57.02
CA PRO A 455 -8.31 -23.67 58.20
C PRO A 455 -7.08 -22.80 57.90
N GLU A 456 -6.33 -23.10 56.82
CA GLU A 456 -5.18 -22.33 56.34
C GLU A 456 -5.53 -20.89 56.01
N LEU A 457 -6.80 -20.59 55.65
CA LEU A 457 -7.26 -19.22 55.43
C LEU A 457 -7.16 -18.36 56.70
N GLY A 458 -7.11 -18.96 57.89
CA GLY A 458 -6.83 -18.26 59.15
C GLY A 458 -5.48 -17.52 59.17
N ARG A 459 -4.55 -17.85 58.26
CA ARG A 459 -3.25 -17.16 58.12
C ARG A 459 -3.37 -15.79 57.45
N LEU A 460 -4.51 -15.46 56.85
CA LEU A 460 -4.79 -14.19 56.18
C LEU A 460 -5.10 -13.08 57.19
N THR A 461 -4.13 -12.71 58.03
CA THR A 461 -4.34 -11.75 59.14
C THR A 461 -4.59 -10.31 58.70
N ALA A 462 -4.37 -10.00 57.41
CA ALA A 462 -4.69 -8.71 56.81
C ALA A 462 -6.16 -8.58 56.34
N LEU A 463 -6.95 -9.66 56.41
CA LEU A 463 -8.29 -9.73 55.85
C LEU A 463 -9.26 -8.77 56.55
N GLU A 464 -9.95 -7.97 55.76
CA GLU A 464 -10.93 -6.96 56.18
C GLU A 464 -12.36 -7.38 55.80
N THR A 465 -12.52 -8.14 54.72
CA THR A 465 -13.80 -8.69 54.26
C THR A 465 -13.64 -10.07 53.64
N ILE A 466 -14.52 -10.99 54.02
CA ILE A 466 -14.65 -12.29 53.38
C ILE A 466 -16.12 -12.61 53.13
N ARG A 467 -16.42 -13.01 51.89
CA ARG A 467 -17.77 -13.38 51.45
C ARG A 467 -17.72 -14.74 50.79
N LEU A 468 -18.31 -15.73 51.44
CA LEU A 468 -18.44 -17.10 50.95
C LEU A 468 -19.92 -17.53 50.91
N ASP A 469 -20.83 -16.58 51.09
CA ASP A 469 -22.27 -16.79 51.11
C ASP A 469 -22.80 -17.35 49.78
N ASN A 470 -23.97 -17.98 49.81
CA ASN A 470 -24.63 -18.52 48.61
C ASN A 470 -23.75 -19.52 47.83
N ASN A 471 -23.30 -20.57 48.52
CA ASN A 471 -22.49 -21.66 47.97
C ASN A 471 -22.99 -23.02 48.51
N ARG A 472 -22.22 -24.10 48.30
CA ARG A 472 -22.49 -25.45 48.85
C ARG A 472 -21.38 -25.90 49.80
N LEU A 473 -20.76 -24.95 50.50
CA LEU A 473 -19.69 -25.22 51.46
C LEU A 473 -20.23 -26.00 52.65
N SER A 474 -19.44 -26.94 53.16
CA SER A 474 -19.81 -27.90 54.19
C SER A 474 -18.74 -27.97 55.28
N GLY A 475 -18.88 -28.89 56.24
CA GLY A 475 -17.93 -29.01 57.36
C GLY A 475 -18.09 -27.90 58.39
N ALA A 476 -17.17 -27.86 59.36
CA ALA A 476 -17.23 -26.92 60.48
C ALA A 476 -16.47 -25.62 60.17
N VAL A 477 -16.94 -24.51 60.74
CA VAL A 477 -16.18 -23.25 60.76
C VAL A 477 -14.95 -23.45 61.65
N SER A 478 -13.77 -23.10 61.14
CA SER A 478 -12.51 -23.35 61.86
C SER A 478 -12.26 -22.31 62.97
N PRO A 479 -11.79 -22.73 64.16
CA PRO A 479 -11.25 -21.83 65.19
C PRO A 479 -10.14 -20.90 64.70
N ALA A 480 -9.38 -21.32 63.67
CA ALA A 480 -8.30 -20.53 63.09
C ALA A 480 -8.78 -19.17 62.53
N PHE A 481 -10.06 -19.03 62.22
CA PHE A 481 -10.64 -17.79 61.69
C PHE A 481 -10.73 -16.67 62.74
N GLY A 482 -10.58 -16.98 64.04
CA GLY A 482 -10.40 -15.96 65.08
C GLY A 482 -9.14 -15.10 64.93
N GLN A 483 -8.22 -15.47 64.03
CA GLN A 483 -7.02 -14.68 63.71
C GLN A 483 -7.31 -13.46 62.80
N TRP A 484 -8.49 -13.37 62.18
CA TRP A 484 -8.86 -12.26 61.29
C TRP A 484 -9.27 -11.00 62.05
N THR A 485 -8.44 -10.51 62.97
CA THR A 485 -8.78 -9.40 63.90
C THR A 485 -9.13 -8.06 63.22
N ARG A 486 -8.83 -7.91 61.92
CA ARG A 486 -9.19 -6.76 61.08
C ARG A 486 -10.53 -6.93 60.34
N LEU A 487 -11.18 -8.08 60.47
CA LEU A 487 -12.37 -8.41 59.71
C LEU A 487 -13.56 -7.54 60.15
N THR A 488 -14.22 -6.94 59.17
CA THR A 488 -15.40 -6.10 59.37
C THR A 488 -16.68 -6.80 58.91
N HIS A 489 -16.57 -7.73 57.95
CA HIS A 489 -17.71 -8.44 57.38
C HIS A 489 -17.36 -9.91 57.13
N LEU A 490 -18.19 -10.80 57.68
CA LEU A 490 -18.10 -12.25 57.53
C LEU A 490 -19.41 -12.79 56.95
N GLY A 491 -19.43 -13.03 55.64
CA GLY A 491 -20.58 -13.61 54.95
C GLY A 491 -20.43 -15.12 54.79
N LEU A 492 -21.20 -15.90 55.54
CA LEU A 492 -21.21 -17.37 55.50
C LEU A 492 -22.63 -17.95 55.31
N HIS A 493 -23.62 -17.09 55.13
CA HIS A 493 -25.02 -17.50 55.00
C HIS A 493 -25.27 -18.32 53.73
N ASP A 494 -26.38 -19.05 53.68
CA ASP A 494 -26.80 -19.85 52.52
C ASP A 494 -25.72 -20.86 52.07
N ASN A 495 -25.37 -21.76 52.98
CA ASN A 495 -24.41 -22.85 52.79
C ASN A 495 -24.87 -24.14 53.52
N GLN A 496 -24.00 -25.13 53.61
CA GLN A 496 -24.23 -26.41 54.30
C GLN A 496 -23.28 -26.58 55.51
N LEU A 497 -22.86 -25.48 56.14
CA LEU A 497 -21.93 -25.48 57.26
C LEU A 497 -22.55 -26.18 58.48
N THR A 498 -21.74 -26.98 59.17
CA THR A 498 -22.13 -27.81 60.33
C THR A 498 -21.28 -27.48 61.54
N GLY A 499 -21.47 -28.20 62.65
CA GLY A 499 -20.70 -28.00 63.89
C GLY A 499 -21.19 -26.80 64.68
N THR A 500 -20.38 -26.35 65.63
CA THR A 500 -20.69 -25.21 66.51
C THR A 500 -20.04 -23.93 66.00
N ILE A 501 -20.55 -22.77 66.41
CA ILE A 501 -19.85 -21.50 66.22
C ILE A 501 -18.58 -21.52 67.10
N PRO A 502 -17.36 -21.37 66.54
CA PRO A 502 -16.14 -21.37 67.35
C PRO A 502 -16.09 -20.15 68.29
N PRO A 503 -15.79 -20.34 69.59
CA PRO A 503 -15.60 -19.24 70.54
C PRO A 503 -14.52 -18.23 70.10
N GLU A 504 -13.53 -18.69 69.35
CA GLU A 504 -12.43 -17.87 68.83
C GLU A 504 -12.91 -16.74 67.90
N LEU A 505 -14.11 -16.86 67.30
CA LEU A 505 -14.71 -15.77 66.52
C LEU A 505 -15.06 -14.55 67.39
N GLY A 506 -15.11 -14.69 68.72
CA GLY A 506 -15.19 -13.56 69.65
C GLY A 506 -13.97 -12.63 69.63
N GLN A 507 -12.87 -13.02 68.96
CA GLN A 507 -11.69 -12.18 68.78
C GLN A 507 -11.82 -11.16 67.64
N LEU A 508 -12.87 -11.26 66.81
CA LEU A 508 -13.10 -10.41 65.64
C LEU A 508 -13.69 -9.04 66.01
N THR A 509 -13.02 -8.29 66.90
CA THR A 509 -13.57 -7.08 67.54
C THR A 509 -13.88 -5.92 66.58
N SER A 510 -13.48 -6.02 65.31
CA SER A 510 -13.83 -5.07 64.24
C SER A 510 -15.10 -5.46 63.45
N LEU A 511 -15.71 -6.61 63.75
CA LEU A 511 -16.81 -7.19 62.98
C LEU A 511 -18.10 -6.40 63.14
N VAL A 512 -18.65 -5.93 62.02
CA VAL A 512 -19.91 -5.18 61.97
C VAL A 512 -21.08 -6.10 61.63
N GLY A 513 -20.92 -6.97 60.63
CA GLY A 513 -21.96 -7.90 60.19
C GLY A 513 -21.56 -9.35 60.38
N PHE A 514 -22.40 -10.11 61.11
CA PHE A 514 -22.20 -11.54 61.32
C PHE A 514 -23.40 -12.35 60.80
N GLU A 515 -23.24 -12.89 59.59
CA GLU A 515 -24.32 -13.55 58.85
C GLU A 515 -24.04 -15.04 58.67
N LEU A 516 -24.73 -15.87 59.46
CA LEU A 516 -24.58 -17.34 59.49
C LEU A 516 -25.87 -18.09 59.17
N HIS A 517 -26.93 -17.37 58.82
CA HIS A 517 -28.25 -17.94 58.58
C HIS A 517 -28.28 -18.91 57.39
N ASN A 518 -29.31 -19.75 57.31
CA ASN A 518 -29.47 -20.76 56.27
C ASN A 518 -28.25 -21.72 56.18
N ASN A 519 -27.94 -22.37 57.30
CA ASN A 519 -26.88 -23.38 57.42
C ASN A 519 -27.38 -24.58 58.26
N GLN A 520 -26.48 -25.49 58.62
CA GLN A 520 -26.74 -26.66 59.46
C GLN A 520 -25.98 -26.58 60.79
N LEU A 521 -25.77 -25.36 61.30
CA LEU A 521 -25.05 -25.13 62.55
C LEU A 521 -25.82 -25.70 63.75
N SER A 522 -25.07 -26.02 64.79
CA SER A 522 -25.54 -26.68 65.99
C SER A 522 -24.96 -26.07 67.27
N GLY A 523 -25.56 -26.41 68.42
CA GLY A 523 -25.10 -25.94 69.72
C GLY A 523 -25.55 -24.51 70.06
N GLY A 524 -25.00 -23.97 71.15
CA GLY A 524 -25.35 -22.63 71.65
C GLY A 524 -24.53 -21.52 71.00
N VAL A 525 -24.96 -20.28 71.23
CA VAL A 525 -24.17 -19.09 70.88
C VAL A 525 -23.04 -18.92 71.92
N PRO A 526 -21.75 -18.88 71.52
CA PRO A 526 -20.64 -18.72 72.47
C PRO A 526 -20.70 -17.38 73.21
N SER A 527 -20.31 -17.39 74.49
CA SER A 527 -20.29 -16.19 75.32
C SER A 527 -19.29 -15.13 74.85
N GLU A 528 -18.24 -15.57 74.16
CA GLU A 528 -17.15 -14.78 73.60
C GLU A 528 -17.64 -13.82 72.52
N LEU A 529 -18.78 -14.09 71.87
CA LEU A 529 -19.39 -13.15 70.92
C LEU A 529 -19.84 -11.84 71.58
N GLY A 530 -19.99 -11.82 72.91
CA GLY A 530 -20.24 -10.59 73.66
C GLY A 530 -19.09 -9.58 73.59
N HIS A 531 -17.88 -9.98 73.18
CA HIS A 531 -16.75 -9.08 72.98
C HIS A 531 -16.84 -8.27 71.68
N LEU A 532 -17.76 -8.63 70.76
CA LEU A 532 -17.90 -8.02 69.45
C LEU A 532 -18.71 -6.70 69.51
N THR A 533 -18.17 -5.70 70.21
CA THR A 533 -18.87 -4.43 70.48
C THR A 533 -19.20 -3.58 69.23
N THR A 534 -18.52 -3.84 68.11
CA THR A 534 -18.78 -3.21 66.82
C THR A 534 -19.88 -3.89 66.01
N MET A 535 -20.32 -5.09 66.41
CA MET A 535 -21.35 -5.86 65.70
C MET A 535 -22.69 -5.13 65.74
N ARG A 536 -23.37 -5.11 64.58
CA ARG A 536 -24.65 -4.44 64.35
C ARG A 536 -25.73 -5.42 63.89
N SER A 537 -25.37 -6.51 63.23
CA SER A 537 -26.30 -7.56 62.83
C SER A 537 -25.79 -8.93 63.27
N LEU A 538 -26.70 -9.71 63.87
CA LEU A 538 -26.48 -11.12 64.19
C LEU A 538 -27.64 -11.94 63.60
N HIS A 539 -27.39 -12.63 62.50
CA HIS A 539 -28.41 -13.42 61.81
C HIS A 539 -28.07 -14.90 61.86
N LEU A 540 -28.85 -15.65 62.63
CA LEU A 540 -28.68 -17.10 62.89
C LEU A 540 -29.87 -17.93 62.40
N ARG A 541 -30.91 -17.30 61.86
CA ARG A 541 -32.13 -17.96 61.40
C ARG A 541 -31.86 -19.18 60.51
N ASN A 542 -32.76 -20.15 60.52
CA ASN A 542 -32.70 -21.39 59.75
C ASN A 542 -31.43 -22.23 60.02
N ASN A 543 -30.97 -22.26 61.28
CA ASN A 543 -30.01 -23.23 61.79
C ASN A 543 -30.67 -24.13 62.84
N ARG A 544 -31.34 -25.20 62.39
CA ARG A 544 -32.23 -26.01 63.24
C ARG A 544 -31.53 -26.74 64.40
N GLY A 545 -30.22 -26.96 64.30
CA GLY A 545 -29.43 -27.60 65.35
C GLY A 545 -28.97 -26.64 66.45
N MET A 546 -29.11 -25.32 66.24
CA MET A 546 -28.71 -24.35 67.25
C MET A 546 -29.73 -24.32 68.38
N ALA A 547 -29.27 -24.45 69.61
CA ALA A 547 -30.11 -24.63 70.78
C ALA A 547 -29.49 -24.05 72.04
N GLY A 548 -30.33 -23.77 73.03
CA GLY A 548 -29.91 -23.27 74.35
C GLY A 548 -30.07 -21.75 74.51
N PRO A 549 -29.76 -21.23 75.70
CA PRO A 549 -29.94 -19.83 76.02
C PRO A 549 -28.93 -18.95 75.28
N LEU A 550 -29.35 -17.75 74.86
CA LEU A 550 -28.41 -16.70 74.48
C LEU A 550 -27.54 -16.31 75.69
N PRO A 551 -26.22 -16.14 75.53
CA PRO A 551 -25.33 -15.81 76.63
C PRO A 551 -25.47 -14.35 77.07
N LEU A 552 -25.47 -14.10 78.39
CA LEU A 552 -25.67 -12.77 78.99
C LEU A 552 -24.69 -11.71 78.47
N SER A 553 -23.50 -12.12 78.06
CA SER A 553 -22.49 -11.25 77.48
C SER A 553 -22.96 -10.52 76.21
N LEU A 554 -23.93 -11.05 75.46
CA LEU A 554 -24.51 -10.36 74.29
C LEU A 554 -25.22 -9.06 74.65
N THR A 555 -25.67 -8.88 75.89
CA THR A 555 -26.31 -7.64 76.33
C THR A 555 -25.38 -6.42 76.25
N GLY A 556 -24.06 -6.65 76.18
CA GLY A 556 -23.04 -5.62 75.94
C GLY A 556 -22.89 -5.19 74.47
N VAL A 557 -23.49 -5.91 73.52
CA VAL A 557 -23.38 -5.64 72.09
C VAL A 557 -24.53 -4.75 71.63
N SER A 558 -24.25 -3.69 70.86
CA SER A 558 -25.26 -2.75 70.36
C SER A 558 -25.80 -3.19 68.99
N LEU A 559 -26.65 -4.23 68.99
CA LEU A 559 -27.28 -4.73 67.77
C LEU A 559 -28.39 -3.80 67.25
N THR A 560 -28.49 -3.73 65.92
CA THR A 560 -29.59 -3.11 65.18
C THR A 560 -30.56 -4.15 64.61
N SER A 561 -30.07 -5.35 64.31
CA SER A 561 -30.86 -6.45 63.75
C SER A 561 -30.45 -7.81 64.34
N LEU A 562 -31.43 -8.61 64.75
CA LEU A 562 -31.28 -9.95 65.34
C LEU A 562 -32.32 -10.90 64.76
N SER A 563 -31.90 -12.00 64.12
CA SER A 563 -32.82 -13.01 63.59
C SER A 563 -32.47 -14.42 64.05
N LEU A 564 -33.44 -15.08 64.70
CA LEU A 564 -33.30 -16.40 65.32
C LEU A 564 -34.33 -17.43 64.81
N ASP A 565 -35.14 -17.07 63.81
CA ASP A 565 -36.25 -17.91 63.33
C ASP A 565 -35.76 -19.31 62.95
N SER A 566 -36.58 -20.33 63.20
CA SER A 566 -36.23 -21.72 62.86
C SER A 566 -34.92 -22.22 63.49
N THR A 567 -34.55 -21.67 64.66
CA THR A 567 -33.57 -22.25 65.60
C THR A 567 -34.30 -22.79 66.84
N GLN A 568 -33.57 -23.44 67.75
CA GLN A 568 -34.03 -23.79 69.10
C GLN A 568 -33.36 -22.92 70.17
N LEU A 569 -32.85 -21.75 69.77
CA LEU A 569 -32.27 -20.78 70.69
C LEU A 569 -33.38 -20.09 71.48
N CYS A 570 -33.09 -19.75 72.73
CA CYS A 570 -34.05 -19.06 73.58
C CYS A 570 -33.41 -17.86 74.28
N VAL A 571 -34.24 -16.86 74.60
CA VAL A 571 -33.80 -15.67 75.33
C VAL A 571 -34.07 -15.88 76.82
N PRO A 572 -33.05 -15.71 77.69
CA PRO A 572 -33.26 -15.82 79.13
C PRO A 572 -34.31 -14.81 79.64
N PRO A 573 -35.09 -15.15 80.69
CA PRO A 573 -36.10 -14.27 81.27
C PRO A 573 -35.52 -13.06 82.04
N ASP A 574 -34.19 -12.90 82.06
CA ASP A 574 -33.49 -11.85 82.79
C ASP A 574 -33.87 -10.44 82.29
N SER A 575 -34.11 -9.53 83.23
CA SER A 575 -34.53 -8.15 82.94
C SER A 575 -33.53 -7.35 82.08
N ALA A 576 -32.23 -7.63 82.20
CA ALA A 576 -31.20 -7.01 81.38
C ALA A 576 -31.31 -7.47 79.92
N PHE A 577 -31.63 -8.75 79.70
CA PHE A 577 -31.88 -9.30 78.37
C PHE A 577 -33.11 -8.70 77.70
N GLN A 578 -34.20 -8.57 78.43
CA GLN A 578 -35.42 -7.94 77.91
C GLN A 578 -35.20 -6.46 77.56
N THR A 579 -34.45 -5.75 78.40
CA THR A 579 -34.06 -4.34 78.14
C THR A 579 -33.15 -4.23 76.92
N TRP A 580 -32.21 -5.14 76.76
CA TRP A 580 -31.32 -5.19 75.61
C TRP A 580 -32.09 -5.49 74.32
N LEU A 581 -32.97 -6.50 74.33
CA LEU A 581 -33.77 -6.91 73.18
C LEU A 581 -34.67 -5.77 72.67
N ALA A 582 -35.28 -5.01 73.60
CA ALA A 582 -36.13 -3.87 73.28
C ALA A 582 -35.39 -2.69 72.60
N ARG A 583 -34.04 -2.67 72.63
CA ARG A 583 -33.23 -1.64 71.94
C ARG A 583 -32.86 -2.02 70.50
N ILE A 584 -33.08 -3.27 70.10
CA ILE A 584 -32.76 -3.75 68.76
C ILE A 584 -33.92 -3.38 67.84
N ALA A 585 -33.64 -2.67 66.75
CA ALA A 585 -34.67 -2.15 65.86
C ALA A 585 -35.42 -3.26 65.11
N GLU A 586 -34.72 -4.32 64.70
CA GLU A 586 -35.27 -5.44 63.96
C GLU A 586 -35.00 -6.76 64.70
N VAL A 587 -36.06 -7.44 65.12
CA VAL A 587 -35.97 -8.69 65.89
C VAL A 587 -36.95 -9.72 65.34
N SER A 588 -36.49 -10.95 65.12
CA SER A 588 -37.35 -12.07 64.69
C SER A 588 -36.94 -13.41 65.32
N GLY A 589 -37.92 -14.32 65.47
CA GLY A 589 -37.69 -15.68 65.95
C GLY A 589 -37.34 -15.84 67.43
N VAL A 590 -37.69 -14.85 68.25
CA VAL A 590 -37.37 -14.87 69.69
C VAL A 590 -38.40 -15.67 70.48
N THR A 591 -37.92 -16.69 71.19
CA THR A 591 -38.68 -17.46 72.18
C THR A 591 -38.02 -17.37 73.54
N GLU A 592 -38.80 -17.17 74.61
CA GLU A 592 -38.28 -17.19 75.98
C GLU A 592 -37.84 -18.60 76.38
N CYS A 593 -36.78 -18.72 77.16
CA CYS A 593 -36.33 -20.02 77.66
C CYS A 593 -37.37 -20.63 78.61
N SER A 594 -37.66 -21.92 78.44
CA SER A 594 -38.46 -22.65 79.44
C SER A 594 -37.67 -22.77 80.75
N PRO A 595 -38.34 -22.62 81.91
CA PRO A 595 -37.70 -22.65 83.23
C PRO A 595 -37.07 -24.00 83.60
#